data_AF-A0A9E5Q8I0-F1
#
_entry.id   AF-A0A9E5Q8I0-F1
#
_cell.length_a   1.000
_cell.length_b   1.000
_cell.length_c   1.000
_cell.angle_alpha   90.00
_cell.angle_beta   90.00
_cell.angle_gamma   90.00
#
_symmetry.space_group_name_H-M   'P 1'
#
loop_
_entity.id
_entity.type
_entity.pdbx_description
1 polymer ?
#
loop_
_entity_poly.entity_id
_entity_poly.type
_entity_poly.pdbx_seq_one_letter_code
_entity_poly.pdbx_strand_id
1 'polypeptide(L)'
;VDGYIYAAGYEQGGLRVIDISNPNSPTQVSHLKPANSYGRVMDVAVSDKYAYAILGDVPDDENHGLWIVDISNPIVPTEVNFLPSILSGHKVVAYEDHLYVLNEYGKVDVF
;
A
#
# COMPACT_ATOMS: atom_id res chain seq x y z
N VAL A 1 -4.21 1.47 -12.04
CA VAL A 1 -3.33 1.71 -13.22
C VAL A 1 -3.54 0.56 -14.18
N ASP A 2 -3.67 0.83 -15.49
CA ASP A 2 -3.77 -0.19 -16.55
C ASP A 2 -4.81 -1.29 -16.34
N GLY A 3 -6.00 -0.94 -15.82
CA GLY A 3 -7.06 -1.91 -15.58
C GLY A 3 -6.86 -2.77 -14.32
N TYR A 4 -5.95 -2.37 -13.43
CA TYR A 4 -5.78 -3.00 -12.11
C TYR A 4 -6.11 -2.02 -10.97
N ILE A 5 -6.76 -2.56 -9.94
CA ILE A 5 -6.94 -1.95 -8.62
C ILE A 5 -5.94 -2.59 -7.65
N TYR A 6 -5.34 -1.73 -6.83
CA TYR A 6 -4.46 -2.12 -5.74
C TYR A 6 -5.17 -1.80 -4.42
N ALA A 7 -5.61 -2.83 -3.72
CA ALA A 7 -6.50 -2.69 -2.58
C ALA A 7 -5.80 -3.07 -1.27
N ALA A 8 -6.09 -2.27 -0.24
CA ALA A 8 -5.65 -2.50 1.13
C ALA A 8 -6.38 -3.71 1.75
N GLY A 9 -5.64 -4.71 2.21
CA GLY A 9 -6.17 -5.80 3.02
C GLY A 9 -6.04 -5.48 4.50
N TYR A 10 -7.18 -5.41 5.21
CA TYR A 10 -7.18 -5.20 6.67
C TYR A 10 -6.98 -6.52 7.43
N GLU A 11 -8.04 -7.29 7.70
CA GLU A 11 -7.95 -8.50 8.55
C GLU A 11 -7.04 -9.61 8.02
N GLN A 12 -7.07 -9.85 6.71
CA GLN A 12 -6.20 -10.86 6.07
C GLN A 12 -4.84 -10.27 5.65
N GLY A 13 -4.67 -8.97 5.87
CA GLY A 13 -3.51 -8.19 5.48
C GLY A 13 -3.25 -8.12 3.98
N GLY A 14 -2.12 -7.49 3.64
CA GLY A 14 -1.47 -7.49 2.34
C GLY A 14 -2.05 -6.53 1.32
N LEU A 15 -1.30 -6.38 0.23
CA LEU A 15 -1.72 -5.70 -0.98
C LEU A 15 -2.44 -6.71 -1.88
N ARG A 16 -3.69 -6.41 -2.23
CA ARG A 16 -4.45 -7.20 -3.20
C ARG A 16 -4.39 -6.52 -4.56
N VAL A 17 -4.16 -7.31 -5.59
CA VAL A 17 -4.20 -6.83 -6.98
C VAL A 17 -5.41 -7.43 -7.65
N ILE A 18 -6.29 -6.57 -8.16
CA ILE A 18 -7.57 -6.93 -8.75
C ILE A 18 -7.58 -6.45 -10.19
N ASP A 19 -7.71 -7.39 -11.13
CA ASP A 19 -7.98 -7.10 -12.53
C ASP A 19 -9.44 -6.63 -12.69
N ILE A 20 -9.60 -5.43 -13.24
CA ILE A 20 -10.88 -4.79 -13.55
C ILE A 20 -11.05 -4.53 -15.05
N SER A 21 -10.29 -5.23 -15.91
CA SER A 21 -10.45 -5.17 -17.36
C SER A 21 -11.87 -5.53 -17.82
N ASN A 22 -12.54 -6.43 -17.08
CA ASN A 22 -13.97 -6.63 -17.17
C ASN A 22 -14.68 -6.06 -15.92
N PRO A 23 -15.35 -4.89 -16.01
CA PRO A 23 -16.01 -4.27 -14.87
C PRO A 23 -17.19 -5.08 -14.31
N ASN A 24 -17.75 -6.00 -15.10
CA ASN A 24 -18.83 -6.90 -14.64
C ASN A 24 -18.30 -8.16 -13.93
N SER A 25 -16.99 -8.43 -14.00
CA SER A 25 -16.37 -9.58 -13.36
C SER A 25 -14.93 -9.29 -12.90
N PRO A 26 -14.73 -8.37 -11.92
CA PRO A 26 -13.43 -8.14 -11.32
C PRO A 26 -12.84 -9.44 -10.73
N THR A 27 -11.54 -9.66 -10.91
CA THR A 27 -10.87 -10.88 -10.43
C THR A 27 -9.60 -10.53 -9.66
N GLN A 28 -9.44 -11.06 -8.45
CA GLN A 28 -8.17 -10.91 -7.73
C GLN A 28 -7.11 -11.80 -8.38
N VAL A 29 -6.03 -11.20 -8.88
CA VAL A 29 -4.94 -11.88 -9.58
C VAL A 29 -3.70 -12.07 -8.72
N SER A 30 -3.55 -11.28 -7.66
CA SER A 30 -2.42 -11.40 -6.73
C SER A 30 -2.76 -10.94 -5.32
N HIS A 31 -2.01 -11.47 -4.34
CA HIS A 31 -2.07 -11.08 -2.93
C HIS A 31 -0.66 -11.17 -2.35
N LEU A 32 -0.04 -10.01 -2.14
CA LEU A 32 1.27 -9.91 -1.51
C LEU A 32 1.10 -9.56 -0.04
N LYS A 33 1.78 -10.28 0.85
CA LYS A 33 1.82 -9.95 2.28
C LYS A 33 3.23 -9.46 2.64
N PRO A 34 3.36 -8.40 3.45
CA PRO A 34 4.66 -7.97 3.96
C PRO A 34 5.23 -9.04 4.91
N ALA A 35 6.55 -9.14 4.96
CA ALA A 35 7.25 -10.20 5.71
C ALA A 35 7.16 -10.06 7.23
N ASN A 36 6.94 -8.84 7.72
CA ASN A 36 7.15 -8.43 9.11
C ASN A 36 5.86 -8.16 9.91
N SER A 37 4.68 -8.04 9.31
CA SER A 37 3.47 -7.64 10.04
C SER A 37 2.34 -8.67 10.01
N TYR A 38 1.31 -8.47 10.85
CA TYR A 38 -0.03 -9.06 10.64
C TYR A 38 -0.63 -8.71 9.27
N GLY A 39 0.03 -7.81 8.53
CA GLY A 39 -0.23 -7.50 7.15
C GLY A 39 -1.24 -6.38 6.96
N ARG A 40 -1.82 -5.80 8.02
CA ARG A 40 -2.85 -4.76 7.88
C ARG A 40 -2.35 -3.62 7.01
N VAL A 41 -3.00 -3.41 5.88
CA VAL A 41 -2.80 -2.25 5.03
C VAL A 41 -3.93 -1.27 5.31
N MET A 42 -3.59 -0.04 5.65
CA MET A 42 -4.55 1.02 5.98
C MET A 42 -4.98 1.80 4.75
N ASP A 43 -4.02 2.07 3.87
CA ASP A 43 -4.25 2.84 2.66
C ASP A 43 -3.19 2.49 1.61
N VAL A 44 -3.53 2.73 0.34
CA VAL A 44 -2.65 2.48 -0.80
C VAL A 44 -2.75 3.65 -1.78
N ALA A 45 -1.61 4.27 -2.07
CA ALA A 45 -1.45 5.14 -3.21
C ALA A 45 -0.67 4.42 -4.31
N VAL A 46 -0.91 4.79 -5.56
CA VAL A 46 -0.19 4.25 -6.71
C VAL A 46 0.38 5.41 -7.50
N SER A 47 1.67 5.34 -7.83
CA SER A 47 2.32 6.23 -8.78
C SER A 47 3.21 5.42 -9.71
N ASP A 48 3.02 5.59 -11.01
CA ASP A 48 3.68 4.81 -12.06
C ASP A 48 3.63 3.30 -11.80
N LYS A 49 4.80 2.71 -11.53
CA LYS A 49 5.01 1.28 -11.31
C LYS A 49 5.13 0.91 -9.83
N TYR A 50 4.78 1.81 -8.92
CA TYR A 50 4.90 1.59 -7.49
C TYR A 50 3.57 1.75 -6.77
N ALA A 51 3.29 0.83 -5.86
CA ALA A 51 2.28 0.97 -4.83
C ALA A 51 2.95 1.35 -3.51
N TYR A 52 2.39 2.36 -2.86
CA TYR A 52 2.80 2.93 -1.59
C TYR A 52 1.71 2.59 -0.58
N ALA A 53 1.97 1.63 0.29
CA ALA A 53 1.00 1.08 1.22
C ALA A 53 1.38 1.44 2.65
N ILE A 54 0.42 1.92 3.43
CA ILE A 54 0.68 2.16 4.86
C ILE A 54 0.34 0.90 5.64
N LEU A 55 1.34 0.38 6.37
CA LEU A 55 1.20 -0.80 7.21
C LEU A 55 0.88 -0.44 8.66
N GLY A 56 -0.07 -1.21 9.19
CA GLY A 56 -0.40 -1.33 10.60
C GLY A 56 -1.38 -0.28 11.13
N ASP A 57 -2.01 -0.60 12.27
CA ASP A 57 -3.08 0.18 12.92
C ASP A 57 -2.74 0.64 14.35
N VAL A 58 -1.54 0.33 14.85
CA VAL A 58 -1.06 0.60 16.21
C VAL A 58 0.19 1.50 16.19
N PRO A 59 0.13 2.75 16.68
CA PRO A 59 1.17 3.76 16.48
C PRO A 59 2.63 3.46 16.87
N ASP A 60 2.86 2.42 17.67
CA ASP A 60 4.14 2.18 18.37
C ASP A 60 4.71 0.76 18.20
N ASP A 61 4.22 -0.01 17.22
CA ASP A 61 4.82 -1.31 16.87
C ASP A 61 5.78 -1.15 15.68
N GLU A 62 6.93 -1.81 15.75
CA GLU A 62 8.00 -1.81 14.74
C GLU A 62 7.53 -2.25 13.34
N ASN A 63 6.34 -2.82 13.25
CA ASN A 63 5.70 -3.28 12.03
C ASN A 63 4.85 -2.20 11.31
N HIS A 64 4.92 -0.95 11.77
CA HIS A 64 4.23 0.20 11.17
C HIS A 64 5.14 1.00 10.25
N GLY A 65 4.62 1.46 9.12
CA GLY A 65 5.38 2.32 8.22
C GLY A 65 4.90 2.28 6.77
N LEU A 66 5.72 2.84 5.90
CA LEU A 66 5.47 2.84 4.46
C LEU A 66 6.11 1.64 3.81
N TRP A 67 5.27 0.85 3.16
CA TRP A 67 5.65 -0.29 2.35
C TRP A 67 5.60 0.08 0.89
N ILE A 68 6.74 -0.08 0.21
CA ILE A 68 6.93 0.28 -1.19
C ILE A 68 7.02 -1.01 -1.99
N VAL A 69 6.11 -1.16 -2.94
CA VAL A 69 5.93 -2.38 -3.73
C VAL A 69 6.05 -2.03 -5.21
N ASP A 70 6.93 -2.74 -5.93
CA ASP A 70 6.97 -2.72 -7.39
C ASP A 70 5.78 -3.52 -7.92
N ILE A 71 4.95 -2.85 -8.71
CA ILE A 71 3.74 -3.38 -9.34
C ILE A 71 3.85 -3.41 -10.86
N SER A 72 5.07 -3.30 -11.42
CA SER A 72 5.33 -3.44 -12.86
C SER A 72 4.77 -4.73 -13.44
N ASN A 73 4.73 -5.79 -12.62
CA ASN A 73 3.99 -7.00 -12.91
C ASN A 73 2.84 -7.18 -11.88
N PRO A 74 1.58 -6.91 -12.24
CA PRO A 74 0.45 -7.01 -11.32
C PRO A 74 0.16 -8.43 -10.82
N ILE A 75 0.64 -9.46 -11.54
CA ILE A 75 0.49 -10.86 -11.14
C ILE A 75 1.54 -11.23 -10.09
N VAL A 76 2.72 -10.63 -10.17
CA VAL A 76 3.87 -10.91 -9.30
C VAL A 76 4.45 -9.59 -8.76
N PRO A 77 3.70 -8.85 -7.93
CA PRO A 77 4.21 -7.67 -7.27
C PRO A 77 5.32 -8.05 -6.28
N THR A 78 6.32 -7.19 -6.12
CA THR A 78 7.47 -7.45 -5.26
C THR A 78 7.75 -6.30 -4.33
N GLU A 79 8.02 -6.59 -3.07
CA GLU A 79 8.50 -5.60 -2.12
C GLU A 79 9.84 -5.02 -2.58
N VAL A 80 9.94 -3.69 -2.58
CA VAL A 80 11.15 -2.94 -2.90
C VAL A 80 11.82 -2.46 -1.62
N ASN A 81 11.02 -1.88 -0.73
CA ASN A 81 11.52 -1.31 0.51
C ASN A 81 10.40 -1.19 1.55
N PHE A 82 10.82 -1.10 2.82
CA PHE A 82 9.96 -0.77 3.94
C PHE A 82 10.64 0.30 4.76
N LEU A 83 9.93 1.41 4.98
CA LEU A 83 10.40 2.51 5.83
C LEU A 83 9.65 2.42 7.18
N PRO A 84 10.28 1.85 8.22
CA PRO A 84 9.65 1.73 9.53
C PRO A 84 9.46 3.10 10.18
N SER A 85 8.46 3.20 11.04
CA SER A 85 8.27 4.34 11.96
C SER A 85 8.19 5.71 11.31
N ILE A 86 7.88 5.80 10.01
CA ILE A 86 7.34 7.03 9.45
C ILE A 86 5.88 7.17 9.90
N LEU A 87 5.74 7.61 11.15
CA LEU A 87 4.57 8.23 11.77
C LEU A 87 3.26 7.53 11.48
N SER A 88 2.75 6.72 12.42
CA SER A 88 1.39 6.14 12.47
C SER A 88 0.43 6.66 11.39
N GLY A 89 0.65 6.17 10.18
CA GLY A 89 0.13 6.77 8.97
C GLY A 89 -1.24 6.18 8.74
N HIS A 90 -2.21 7.00 8.38
CA HIS A 90 -3.54 6.47 8.04
C HIS A 90 -3.88 6.70 6.57
N LYS A 91 -3.28 7.72 5.96
CA LYS A 91 -3.55 8.08 4.59
C LYS A 91 -2.27 8.38 3.83
N VAL A 92 -2.24 7.92 2.60
CA VAL A 92 -1.16 8.17 1.68
C VAL A 92 -1.72 8.60 0.33
N VAL A 93 -1.15 9.65 -0.25
CA VAL A 93 -1.53 10.16 -1.57
C VAL A 93 -0.25 10.41 -2.36
N ALA A 94 -0.19 9.87 -3.57
CA ALA A 94 0.84 10.23 -4.53
C ALA A 94 0.30 11.31 -5.47
N TYR A 95 1.06 12.38 -5.65
CA TYR A 95 0.72 13.44 -6.59
C TYR A 95 2.01 14.04 -7.15
N GLU A 96 2.10 14.08 -8.49
CA GLU A 96 3.33 14.38 -9.21
C GLU A 96 4.48 13.50 -8.68
N ASP A 97 5.62 14.11 -8.38
CA ASP A 97 6.82 13.40 -7.90
C ASP A 97 6.87 13.26 -6.37
N HIS A 98 5.77 13.54 -5.66
CA HIS A 98 5.74 13.54 -4.20
C HIS A 98 4.75 12.53 -3.62
N LEU A 99 5.12 12.00 -2.46
CA LEU A 99 4.22 11.24 -1.61
C LEU A 99 3.84 12.05 -0.37
N TYR A 100 2.55 12.23 -0.14
CA TYR A 100 2.00 12.88 1.04
C TYR A 100 1.48 11.82 1.99
N VAL A 101 2.02 11.77 3.20
CA VAL A 101 1.60 10.83 4.25
C VAL A 101 1.00 11.62 5.40
N LEU A 102 -0.29 11.37 5.69
CA LEU A 102 -1.00 11.97 6.83
C LEU A 102 -0.99 11.00 8.00
N ASN A 103 -0.49 11.46 9.14
CA ASN A 103 -0.52 10.68 10.37
C ASN A 103 -1.82 10.91 11.16
N GLU A 104 -2.04 10.07 12.17
CA GLU A 104 -3.21 10.14 13.07
C GLU A 104 -3.38 11.48 13.80
N TYR A 105 -2.31 12.26 13.94
CA TYR A 105 -2.29 13.57 14.61
C TYR A 105 -2.57 14.74 13.64
N GLY A 106 -2.85 14.46 12.37
CA GLY A 106 -3.13 15.47 11.36
C GLY A 106 -1.89 16.15 10.78
N LYS A 107 -0.68 15.64 11.03
CA LYS A 107 0.56 16.09 10.40
C LYS A 107 0.73 15.44 9.05
N VAL A 108 1.18 16.21 8.07
CA VAL A 108 1.54 15.75 6.73
C VAL A 108 3.06 15.73 6.60
N ASP A 109 3.60 14.59 6.17
CA ASP A 109 4.99 14.43 5.75
C ASP A 109 5.04 14.25 4.24
N VAL A 110 6.11 14.76 3.63
CA VAL A 110 6.31 14.77 2.17
C VAL A 110 7.64 14.09 1.85
N PHE A 111 7.61 13.15 0.92
CA PHE A 111 8.76 12.39 0.44
C PHE A 111 8.95 12.59 -1.06
#